data_AF-A0A1S8MBC4-F1
#
_entry.id   AF-A0A1S8MBC4-F1
#
_cell.length_a   1.000
_cell.length_b   1.000
_cell.length_c   1.000
_cell.angle_alpha   90.00
_cell.angle_beta   90.00
_cell.angle_gamma   90.00
#
_symmetry.space_group_name_H-M   'P 1'
#
loop_
_entity.id
_entity.type
_entity.pdbx_description
1 polymer ?
#
loop_
_entity_poly.entity_id
_entity_poly.type
_entity_poly.pdbx_seq_one_letter_code
_entity_poly.pdbx_strand_id
1 'polypeptide(L)'
;MTKEIIHFIKKNNFEYLTGDGYIYEEEASINTLPINNKFNCTIDKDGYGKWYKIDSSESNKEITVIVPNNAAFIVYDSNENLVNDSLITGITTVKLPQNGKIVFLGSPKATFTVKYN
;
A
#
# COMPACT_ATOMS: atom_id res chain seq x y z
N MET A 1 -0.08 -30.14 -17.74
CA MET A 1 0.46 -29.06 -16.89
C MET A 1 0.98 -27.98 -17.82
N THR A 2 0.31 -26.83 -17.87
CA THR A 2 0.88 -25.61 -18.46
C THR A 2 2.06 -25.20 -17.59
N LYS A 3 3.22 -24.95 -18.21
CA LYS A 3 4.40 -24.45 -17.50
C LYS A 3 4.11 -23.00 -17.11
N GLU A 4 3.92 -22.71 -15.83
CA GLU A 4 3.84 -21.33 -15.33
C GLU A 4 5.16 -20.62 -15.65
N ILE A 5 5.07 -19.48 -16.35
CA ILE A 5 6.24 -18.70 -16.76
C ILE A 5 6.34 -17.50 -15.82
N ILE A 6 7.25 -17.63 -14.86
CA ILE A 6 7.65 -16.56 -13.96
C ILE A 6 8.70 -15.71 -14.68
N HIS A 7 8.53 -14.39 -14.66
CA HIS A 7 9.50 -13.44 -15.22
C HIS A 7 10.02 -12.52 -14.12
N PHE A 8 11.34 -12.36 -14.09
CA PHE A 8 12.02 -11.41 -13.22
C PHE A 8 12.38 -10.15 -14.02
N ILE A 9 12.08 -8.99 -13.46
CA ILE A 9 12.29 -7.67 -14.07
C ILE A 9 13.03 -6.81 -13.07
N LYS A 10 14.03 -6.03 -13.51
CA LYS A 10 14.66 -5.01 -12.67
C LYS A 10 14.12 -3.63 -13.01
N LYS A 11 13.63 -2.90 -12.01
CA LYS A 11 13.17 -1.51 -12.12
C LYS A 11 13.82 -0.71 -10.99
N ASN A 12 14.52 0.37 -11.34
CA ASN A 12 15.21 1.23 -10.36
C ASN A 12 16.11 0.47 -9.37
N ASN A 13 16.84 -0.54 -9.86
CA ASN A 13 17.69 -1.45 -9.09
C ASN A 13 16.98 -2.44 -8.15
N PHE A 14 15.66 -2.43 -8.08
CA PHE A 14 14.87 -3.40 -7.33
C PHE A 14 14.32 -4.49 -8.24
N GLU A 15 14.17 -5.70 -7.69
CA GLU A 15 13.58 -6.83 -8.38
C GLU A 15 12.05 -6.81 -8.31
N TYR A 16 11.44 -7.16 -9.44
CA TYR A 16 10.01 -7.39 -9.58
C TYR A 16 9.81 -8.77 -10.19
N LEU A 17 8.80 -9.48 -9.70
CA LEU A 17 8.39 -10.79 -10.20
C LEU A 17 7.01 -10.65 -10.83
N THR A 18 6.83 -11.17 -12.05
CA THR A 18 5.50 -11.30 -12.66
C THR A 18 5.20 -12.75 -12.95
N GLY A 19 4.00 -13.21 -12.57
CA GLY A 19 3.52 -14.57 -12.77
C GLY A 19 2.04 -14.66 -12.40
N ASP A 20 1.29 -15.48 -13.11
CA ASP A 20 -0.13 -15.77 -12.84
C ASP A 20 -1.04 -14.53 -12.69
N GLY A 21 -0.73 -13.47 -13.44
CA GLY A 21 -1.48 -12.21 -13.41
C GLY A 21 -1.14 -11.29 -12.23
N TYR A 22 -0.18 -11.68 -11.39
CA TYR A 22 0.33 -10.87 -10.29
C TYR A 22 1.66 -10.20 -10.64
N ILE A 23 1.90 -9.09 -9.97
CA ILE A 23 3.21 -8.47 -9.85
C ILE A 23 3.58 -8.40 -8.37
N TYR A 24 4.81 -8.79 -8.06
CA TYR A 24 5.40 -8.69 -6.73
C TYR A 24 6.59 -7.75 -6.81
N GLU A 25 6.79 -6.94 -5.78
CA GLU A 25 7.92 -6.03 -5.66
C GLU A 25 8.79 -6.43 -4.46
N GLU A 26 10.10 -6.23 -4.62
CA GLU A 26 11.04 -6.40 -3.53
C GLU A 26 10.70 -5.45 -2.37
N GLU A 27 10.60 -5.98 -1.14
CA GLU A 27 10.22 -5.18 0.03
C GLU A 27 11.18 -4.01 0.32
N ALA A 28 12.44 -4.11 -0.10
CA ALA A 28 13.42 -3.04 0.02
C ALA A 28 13.07 -1.81 -0.86
N SER A 29 12.24 -1.98 -1.89
CA SER A 29 11.78 -0.91 -2.78
C SER A 29 10.68 -0.03 -2.15
N ILE A 30 10.02 -0.52 -1.10
CA ILE A 30 8.89 0.12 -0.45
C ILE A 30 9.37 1.25 0.47
N ASN A 31 8.85 2.46 0.26
CA ASN A 31 9.18 3.65 1.04
C ASN A 31 8.46 3.69 2.39
N THR A 32 8.95 4.50 3.32
CA THR A 32 8.23 4.83 4.55
C THR A 32 7.04 5.74 4.27
N LEU A 33 5.94 5.57 5.00
CA LEU A 33 4.76 6.42 4.93
C LEU A 33 5.13 7.88 5.26
N PRO A 34 4.72 8.87 4.45
CA PRO A 34 4.98 10.28 4.76
C PRO A 34 4.34 10.71 6.08
N ILE A 35 5.10 11.39 6.93
CA ILE A 35 4.68 11.82 8.29
C ILE A 35 4.10 13.24 8.34
N ASN A 36 3.88 13.86 7.18
CA ASN A 36 3.28 15.19 7.10
C ASN A 36 1.82 15.11 7.57
N ASN A 37 1.35 16.10 8.35
CA ASN A 37 -0.04 16.16 8.85
C ASN A 37 -1.11 15.86 7.78
N LYS A 38 -0.83 16.18 6.52
CA LYS A 38 -1.65 15.82 5.37
C LYS A 38 -0.78 15.60 4.13
N PHE A 39 -1.06 14.55 3.37
CA PHE A 39 -0.42 14.30 2.07
C PHE A 39 -1.37 13.61 1.09
N ASN A 40 -0.97 13.54 -0.17
CA ASN A 40 -1.67 12.78 -1.20
C ASN A 40 -0.86 11.55 -1.62
N CYS A 41 -1.54 10.42 -1.78
CA CYS A 41 -0.99 9.24 -2.43
C CYS A 41 -1.69 9.07 -3.78
N THR A 42 -0.95 9.17 -4.88
CA THR A 42 -1.51 8.99 -6.24
C THR A 42 -0.97 7.70 -6.83
N ILE A 43 -1.85 6.79 -7.25
CA ILE A 43 -1.49 5.56 -7.96
C ILE A 43 -0.79 5.92 -9.27
N ASP A 44 0.28 5.22 -9.59
CA ASP A 44 1.07 5.50 -10.79
C ASP A 44 0.31 5.14 -12.07
N LYS A 45 0.89 5.52 -13.22
CA LYS A 45 0.24 5.31 -14.53
C LYS A 45 0.09 3.83 -14.90
N ASP A 46 0.87 2.95 -14.28
CA ASP A 46 0.81 1.50 -14.48
C ASP A 46 -0.29 0.84 -13.63
N GLY A 47 -0.86 1.56 -12.65
CA GLY A 47 -1.99 1.07 -11.85
C GLY A 47 -1.61 0.10 -10.73
N TYR A 48 -0.32 -0.08 -10.45
CA TYR A 48 0.11 -0.95 -9.37
C TYR A 48 -0.16 -0.32 -8.00
N GLY A 49 -0.44 -1.17 -7.01
CA GLY A 49 -0.65 -0.75 -5.64
C GLY A 49 0.56 0.01 -5.10
N LYS A 50 0.33 1.04 -4.30
CA LYS A 50 1.40 1.79 -3.62
C LYS A 50 1.53 1.35 -2.19
N TRP A 51 2.60 0.64 -1.90
CA TRP A 51 2.94 0.19 -0.57
C TRP A 51 3.75 1.25 0.19
N TYR A 52 3.58 1.26 1.51
CA TYR A 52 4.41 1.99 2.45
C TYR A 52 4.66 1.18 3.72
N LYS A 53 5.88 1.31 4.26
CA LYS A 53 6.22 0.86 5.61
C LYS A 53 5.73 1.90 6.62
N ILE A 54 5.16 1.44 7.73
CA ILE A 54 4.76 2.30 8.84
C ILE A 54 5.92 2.37 9.83
N ASP A 55 6.51 3.55 9.98
CA ASP A 55 7.60 3.75 10.92
C ASP A 55 7.13 3.54 12.37
N SER A 56 7.97 2.94 13.20
CA SER A 56 7.69 2.74 14.62
C SER A 56 7.33 4.04 15.37
N SER A 57 7.88 5.19 14.94
CA SER A 57 7.60 6.52 15.52
C SER A 57 6.17 7.02 15.22
N GLU A 58 5.50 6.44 14.23
CA GLU A 58 4.11 6.74 13.89
C GLU A 58 3.13 5.75 14.51
N SER A 59 3.60 4.79 15.30
CA SER A 59 2.77 3.80 16.00
C SER A 59 1.69 4.44 16.85
N ASN A 60 0.49 3.85 16.83
CA ASN A 60 -0.72 4.29 17.53
C ASN A 60 -1.27 5.67 17.13
N LYS A 61 -0.61 6.41 16.24
CA LYS A 61 -1.22 7.59 15.61
C LYS A 61 -2.37 7.15 14.73
N GLU A 62 -3.37 8.01 14.62
CA GLU A 62 -4.55 7.75 13.82
C GLU A 62 -4.49 8.56 12.53
N ILE A 63 -4.83 7.91 11.41
CA ILE A 63 -4.99 8.59 10.13
C ILE A 63 -6.42 8.44 9.64
N THR A 64 -6.89 9.45 8.92
CA THR A 64 -8.12 9.40 8.13
C THR A 64 -7.77 9.48 6.64
N VAL A 65 -8.26 8.52 5.86
CA VAL A 65 -8.03 8.43 4.42
C VAL A 65 -9.29 8.82 3.66
N ILE A 66 -9.21 9.82 2.80
CA ILE A 66 -10.24 10.11 1.79
C ILE A 66 -9.96 9.19 0.60
N VAL A 67 -10.81 8.17 0.44
CA VAL A 67 -10.71 7.14 -0.59
C VAL A 67 -11.47 7.59 -1.84
N PRO A 68 -10.83 7.63 -3.03
CA PRO A 68 -11.53 7.94 -4.27
C PRO A 68 -12.42 6.77 -4.72
N ASN A 69 -13.31 7.01 -5.69
CA ASN A 69 -14.16 5.96 -6.25
C ASN A 69 -13.34 4.78 -6.81
N ASN A 70 -13.86 3.56 -6.65
CA ASN A 70 -13.23 2.31 -7.13
C ASN A 70 -11.79 2.12 -6.62
N ALA A 71 -11.59 2.40 -5.34
CA ALA A 71 -10.30 2.30 -4.68
C ALA A 71 -10.48 1.87 -3.22
N ALA A 72 -9.38 1.42 -2.62
CA ALA A 72 -9.30 1.03 -1.22
C ALA A 72 -7.87 1.22 -0.70
N PHE A 73 -7.73 1.20 0.61
CA PHE A 73 -6.46 0.94 1.27
C PHE A 73 -6.59 -0.23 2.25
N ILE A 74 -5.47 -0.91 2.49
CA ILE A 74 -5.38 -2.04 3.40
C ILE A 74 -4.21 -1.80 4.35
N VAL A 75 -4.41 -2.10 5.64
CA VAL A 75 -3.40 -1.98 6.70
C VAL A 75 -3.11 -3.35 7.27
N TYR A 76 -1.83 -3.65 7.43
CA TYR A 76 -1.31 -4.87 8.02
C TYR A 76 -0.41 -4.54 9.22
N ASP A 77 -0.40 -5.43 10.23
CA ASP A 77 0.53 -5.35 11.34
C ASP A 77 1.94 -5.88 10.95
N SER A 78 2.87 -5.91 11.91
CA SER A 78 4.24 -6.37 11.69
C SER A 78 4.37 -7.86 11.38
N ASN A 79 3.34 -8.65 11.63
CA ASN A 79 3.27 -10.07 11.31
C ASN A 79 2.47 -10.32 10.02
N GLU A 80 2.17 -9.26 9.27
CA GLU A 80 1.36 -9.28 8.05
C GLU A 80 -0.10 -9.69 8.28
N ASN A 81 -0.59 -9.64 9.53
CA ASN A 81 -2.01 -9.86 9.79
C ASN A 81 -2.82 -8.65 9.32
N LEU A 82 -3.99 -8.93 8.76
CA LEU A 82 -4.92 -7.89 8.34
C LEU A 82 -5.43 -7.10 9.57
N VAL A 83 -5.20 -5.79 9.57
CA VAL A 83 -5.74 -4.85 10.56
C VAL A 83 -7.02 -4.20 10.05
N ASN A 84 -7.01 -3.72 8.81
CA ASN A 84 -8.19 -3.14 8.17
C ASN A 84 -8.10 -3.27 6.66
N ASP A 85 -9.19 -3.69 6.01
CA ASP A 85 -9.42 -3.54 4.58
C ASP A 85 -10.61 -2.59 4.41
N SER A 86 -10.35 -1.37 3.93
CA SER A 86 -11.38 -0.33 3.82
C SER A 86 -12.50 -0.67 2.82
N LEU A 87 -12.26 -1.56 1.86
CA LEU A 87 -13.31 -2.01 0.94
C LEU A 87 -14.29 -2.94 1.64
N ILE A 88 -13.78 -3.82 2.51
CA ILE A 88 -14.58 -4.80 3.25
C ILE A 88 -15.28 -4.14 4.44
N THR A 89 -14.58 -3.30 5.19
CA THR A 89 -15.09 -2.74 6.45
C THR A 89 -15.82 -1.42 6.27
N GLY A 90 -15.53 -0.67 5.20
CA GLY A 90 -15.95 0.74 5.05
C GLY A 90 -15.24 1.70 6.01
N ILE A 91 -14.29 1.22 6.83
CA ILE A 91 -13.58 2.04 7.82
C ILE A 91 -12.44 2.79 7.12
N THR A 92 -12.51 4.12 7.17
CA THR A 92 -11.52 5.03 6.55
C THR A 92 -10.60 5.71 7.56
N THR A 93 -10.84 5.53 8.85
CA THR A 93 -10.01 6.05 9.94
C THR A 93 -9.39 4.88 10.71
N VAL A 94 -8.07 4.85 10.83
CA VAL A 94 -7.34 3.68 11.34
C VAL A 94 -6.14 4.11 12.19
N LYS A 95 -5.86 3.34 13.25
CA LYS A 95 -4.61 3.48 14.01
C LYS A 95 -3.49 2.74 13.29
N LEU A 96 -2.34 3.40 13.18
CA LEU A 96 -1.18 2.86 12.53
C LEU A 96 -0.50 1.80 13.43
N PRO A 97 -0.42 0.53 12.98
CA PRO A 97 0.30 -0.50 13.72
C PRO A 97 1.81 -0.26 13.68
N GLN A 98 2.49 -0.50 14.80
CA GLN A 98 3.94 -0.44 14.88
C GLN A 98 4.58 -1.39 13.86
N ASN A 99 5.52 -0.88 13.05
CA ASN A 99 6.24 -1.67 12.04
C ASN A 99 5.33 -2.40 11.03
N GLY A 100 4.10 -1.92 10.84
CA GLY A 100 3.18 -2.49 9.88
C GLY A 100 3.40 -1.97 8.46
N LYS A 101 2.45 -2.32 7.58
CA LYS A 101 2.43 -1.88 6.18
C LYS A 101 1.05 -1.31 5.85
N ILE A 102 1.01 -0.36 4.93
CA ILE A 102 -0.22 0.13 4.30
C ILE A 102 -0.06 0.07 2.79
N VAL A 103 -1.09 -0.39 2.09
CA VAL A 103 -1.14 -0.38 0.63
C VAL A 103 -2.37 0.39 0.15
N PHE A 104 -2.17 1.24 -0.86
CA PHE A 104 -3.23 1.95 -1.57
C PHE A 104 -3.48 1.27 -2.92
N LEU A 105 -4.73 0.97 -3.23
CA LEU A 105 -5.15 0.18 -4.39
C LEU A 105 -6.28 0.91 -5.13
N GLY A 106 -6.18 1.05 -6.45
CA GLY A 106 -7.23 1.69 -7.24
C GLY A 106 -6.85 1.85 -8.70
N SER A 107 -7.70 2.52 -9.45
CA SER A 107 -7.42 2.82 -10.87
C SER A 107 -6.13 3.62 -11.03
N PRO A 108 -5.42 3.51 -12.17
CA PRO A 108 -4.29 4.38 -12.48
C PRO A 108 -4.65 5.85 -12.25
N LYS A 109 -3.76 6.61 -11.60
CA LYS A 109 -3.97 8.02 -11.23
C LYS A 109 -5.04 8.29 -10.16
N ALA A 110 -5.67 7.28 -9.58
CA ALA A 110 -6.50 7.47 -8.38
C ALA A 110 -5.67 8.17 -7.29
N THR A 111 -6.25 9.20 -6.67
CA THR A 111 -5.55 10.02 -5.67
C THR A 111 -6.30 9.98 -4.35
N PHE A 112 -5.61 9.47 -3.33
CA PHE A 112 -6.04 9.44 -1.95
C PHE A 112 -5.52 10.68 -1.23
N THR A 113 -6.28 11.19 -0.28
CA THR A 113 -5.79 12.18 0.69
C THR A 113 -5.71 11.54 2.06
N VAL A 114 -4.52 11.53 2.65
CA VAL A 114 -4.27 11.00 3.98
C VAL A 114 -4.07 12.18 4.93
N LYS A 115 -4.72 12.13 6.09
CA LYS A 115 -4.60 13.13 7.16
C LYS A 115 -4.27 12.42 8.46
N TYR A 116 -3.27 12.90 9.18
CA TYR A 116 -3.03 12.52 10.57
C TYR A 116 -4.00 13.28 11.47
N ASN A 117 -4.57 12.60 12.45
CA ASN A 117 -5.49 13.15 13.44
C ASN A 117 -4.75 13.69 14.67
#